data_AF-A0A3N5LT65-F1
#
_entry.id   AF-A0A3N5LT65-F1
#
_cell.length_a   1.000
_cell.length_b   1.000
_cell.length_c   1.000
_cell.angle_alpha   90.00
_cell.angle_beta   90.00
_cell.angle_gamma   90.00
#
_symmetry.space_group_name_H-M   'P 1'
#
loop_
_entity.id
_entity.type
_entity.pdbx_description
1 polymer ?
#
loop_
_entity_poly.entity_id
_entity_poly.type
_entity_poly.pdbx_seq_one_letter_code
_entity_poly.pdbx_strand_id
1 'polypeptide(L)'
;MGQYFCGSHCCFRDHGDYEVTDLRNWRRTIVGMGASDRGGRTCSAKCGHWCRSLVPCLKPDDPVWKQRATHLTGLMGDLWTGHNQRRFLQFKSIYFSVDRVDDTPARGFDTVYHTTAIQPSMLYWQRTGDPAIGALAREWLKVWVDAAARADNGKPAGILPSALHWPDGNVGIPGKPWWQPFPLAGNDAAYNWPGELRLMTGTLLLAWHMTGEDRYLEPIRSMAAICTAARDKAQGAEAGSEAWCAAQLAVPNHRSAGWPRAGGSLSDTLGKYRFLSNDKQYDKLLETDTTGYVKYRLKGDPTVLENDLLQNAEAFRSNWQAYTSEMR
;
A
#
# COMPACT_ATOMS: atom_id res chain seq x y z
N MET A 1 -36.79 26.14 -20.27
CA MET A 1 -35.93 25.11 -20.92
C MET A 1 -34.49 25.41 -20.53
N GLY A 2 -33.86 24.47 -19.83
CA GLY A 2 -32.52 24.63 -19.25
C GLY A 2 -32.38 23.70 -18.04
N GLN A 3 -32.05 22.44 -18.30
CA GLN A 3 -31.74 21.44 -17.27
C GLN A 3 -30.21 21.30 -17.17
N TYR A 4 -29.67 21.62 -16.01
CA TYR A 4 -28.33 21.19 -15.58
C TYR A 4 -28.50 19.85 -14.84
N PHE A 5 -27.82 18.80 -15.32
CA PHE A 5 -27.66 17.54 -14.59
C PHE A 5 -26.35 17.58 -13.81
N CYS A 6 -26.44 17.76 -12.49
CA CYS A 6 -25.37 17.51 -11.53
C CYS A 6 -25.86 16.39 -10.61
N GLY A 7 -25.32 15.18 -10.76
CA GLY A 7 -25.69 14.00 -9.98
C GLY A 7 -24.75 13.77 -8.81
N SER A 8 -24.77 14.65 -7.81
CA SER A 8 -24.12 14.45 -6.51
C SER A 8 -25.16 13.98 -5.51
N HIS A 9 -25.13 12.72 -5.08
CA HIS A 9 -26.00 12.22 -4.00
C HIS A 9 -25.15 11.86 -2.78
N CYS A 10 -24.84 12.88 -1.97
CA CYS A 10 -24.49 12.73 -0.57
C CYS A 10 -25.73 13.09 0.26
N CYS A 11 -26.37 12.11 0.91
CA CYS A 11 -27.43 12.38 1.87
C CYS A 11 -26.81 12.66 3.25
N PHE A 12 -26.82 13.92 3.68
CA PHE A 12 -26.77 14.29 5.10
C PHE A 12 -28.22 14.52 5.55
N ARG A 13 -28.63 13.91 6.66
CA ARG A 13 -29.89 14.24 7.32
C ARG A 13 -29.55 15.05 8.56
N ASP A 14 -30.06 16.28 8.62
CA ASP A 14 -30.13 17.07 9.85
C ASP A 14 -30.99 16.32 10.87
N HIS A 15 -30.37 15.91 11.97
CA HIS A 15 -31.05 15.67 13.23
C HIS A 15 -30.23 16.36 14.31
N GLY A 16 -30.88 17.30 15.00
CA GLY A 16 -30.30 18.13 16.04
C GLY A 16 -29.79 17.36 17.25
N ASP A 17 -28.95 18.07 18.00
CA ASP A 17 -28.61 17.87 19.41
C ASP A 17 -28.33 16.44 19.86
N TYR A 18 -27.13 15.95 19.56
CA TYR A 18 -26.48 14.94 20.40
C TYR A 18 -25.02 15.32 20.65
N GLU A 19 -24.71 15.64 21.90
CA GLU A 19 -23.34 15.77 22.40
C GLU A 19 -22.51 14.54 22.05
N VAL A 20 -21.35 14.78 21.44
CA VAL A 20 -20.37 13.75 21.10
C VAL A 20 -19.60 13.35 22.36
N THR A 21 -20.10 12.37 23.10
CA THR A 21 -19.35 11.74 24.20
C THR A 21 -19.33 10.20 24.16
N ASP A 22 -20.08 9.53 23.26
CA ASP A 22 -20.21 8.07 23.33
C ASP A 22 -19.29 7.28 22.36
N LEU A 23 -18.17 6.80 22.90
CA LEU A 23 -17.22 5.85 22.29
C LEU A 23 -17.81 4.46 21.97
N ARG A 24 -19.05 4.14 22.41
CA ARG A 24 -19.64 2.80 22.24
C ARG A 24 -20.12 2.52 20.82
N ASN A 25 -20.49 3.53 20.03
CA ASN A 25 -20.96 3.32 18.64
C ASN A 25 -19.84 2.92 17.67
N TRP A 26 -18.58 3.22 18.00
CA TRP A 26 -17.44 2.85 17.16
C TRP A 26 -17.13 1.35 17.15
N ARG A 27 -17.51 0.61 18.22
CA ARG A 27 -17.40 -0.86 18.25
C ARG A 27 -18.21 -1.55 17.14
N ARG A 28 -19.27 -0.92 16.60
CA ARG A 28 -20.09 -1.52 15.53
C ARG A 28 -19.54 -1.26 14.13
N THR A 29 -18.93 -0.10 13.88
CA THR A 29 -18.42 0.26 12.54
C THR A 29 -17.17 -0.54 12.14
N ILE A 30 -16.40 -1.05 13.10
CA ILE A 30 -15.31 -2.02 12.85
C ILE A 30 -15.83 -3.46 12.72
N VAL A 31 -17.01 -3.76 13.28
CA VAL A 31 -17.59 -5.12 13.34
C VAL A 31 -18.45 -5.46 12.11
N GLY A 32 -18.93 -4.47 11.35
CA GLY A 32 -19.72 -4.70 10.13
C GLY A 32 -18.95 -5.22 8.90
N MET A 33 -17.63 -5.35 8.98
CA MET A 33 -16.81 -5.82 7.86
C MET A 33 -16.51 -7.32 7.98
N GLY A 34 -17.44 -8.15 7.48
CA GLY A 34 -17.19 -9.57 7.18
C GLY A 34 -17.32 -10.53 8.35
N ALA A 35 -18.52 -10.63 8.95
CA ALA A 35 -18.86 -11.79 9.78
C ALA A 35 -19.33 -12.94 8.88
N SER A 36 -18.43 -13.87 8.53
CA SER A 36 -18.87 -15.26 8.36
C SER A 36 -18.86 -15.89 9.76
N ASP A 37 -20.04 -16.25 10.20
CA ASP A 37 -20.52 -16.79 11.48
C ASP A 37 -19.62 -17.79 12.25
N ARG A 38 -18.39 -17.41 12.63
CA ARG A 38 -17.58 -18.09 13.65
C ARG A 38 -16.79 -17.09 14.50
N GLY A 39 -17.46 -16.47 15.48
CA GLY A 39 -16.91 -16.22 16.82
C GLY A 39 -15.59 -15.43 16.99
N GLY A 40 -15.20 -14.53 16.08
CA GLY A 40 -13.99 -13.71 16.28
C GLY A 40 -13.99 -12.39 15.53
N ARG A 41 -13.93 -11.26 16.27
CA ARG A 41 -13.85 -9.88 15.73
C ARG A 41 -12.43 -9.50 15.25
N THR A 42 -11.88 -10.15 14.23
CA THR A 42 -10.52 -9.85 13.73
C THR A 42 -10.57 -9.04 12.44
N CYS A 43 -9.77 -7.97 12.35
CA CYS A 43 -9.53 -7.26 11.10
C CYS A 43 -8.25 -7.81 10.45
N SER A 44 -8.25 -7.94 9.12
CA SER A 44 -7.04 -8.19 8.34
C SER A 44 -6.56 -6.89 7.71
N ALA A 45 -5.26 -6.79 7.41
CA ALA A 45 -4.67 -5.61 6.74
C ALA A 45 -5.34 -5.28 5.37
N LYS A 46 -6.10 -6.21 4.78
CA LYS A 46 -6.78 -6.02 3.49
C LYS A 46 -8.03 -5.14 3.54
N CYS A 47 -8.73 -5.08 4.68
CA CYS A 47 -10.01 -4.35 4.79
C CYS A 47 -9.85 -2.81 4.70
N GLY A 48 -8.62 -2.28 4.60
CA GLY A 48 -8.34 -0.85 4.49
C GLY A 48 -8.56 -0.22 3.11
N HIS A 49 -8.65 -1.00 2.03
CA HIS A 49 -8.33 -0.51 0.68
C HIS A 49 -9.40 0.33 -0.02
N TRP A 50 -10.70 0.19 0.29
CA TRP A 50 -11.77 0.70 -0.59
C TRP A 50 -12.55 1.94 -0.12
N CYS A 51 -12.51 2.30 1.18
CA CYS A 51 -13.32 3.42 1.69
C CYS A 51 -12.53 4.52 2.43
N ARG A 52 -11.19 4.49 2.45
CA ARG A 52 -10.41 5.28 3.44
C ARG A 52 -9.66 6.51 2.91
N SER A 53 -9.39 6.61 1.60
CA SER A 53 -8.48 7.65 1.07
C SER A 53 -9.19 8.90 0.54
N LEU A 54 -10.48 8.84 0.20
CA LEU A 54 -11.21 9.97 -0.40
C LEU A 54 -11.58 11.05 0.61
N VAL A 55 -12.04 10.66 1.80
CA VAL A 55 -12.61 11.64 2.75
C VAL A 55 -11.56 12.59 3.36
N PRO A 56 -10.33 12.14 3.70
CA PRO A 56 -9.27 13.05 4.12
C PRO A 56 -8.90 14.10 3.06
N CYS A 57 -9.03 13.78 1.77
CA CYS A 57 -8.76 14.73 0.68
C CYS A 57 -9.91 15.73 0.48
N LEU A 58 -11.14 15.35 0.81
CA LEU A 58 -12.33 16.19 0.62
C LEU A 58 -12.61 17.11 1.81
N LYS A 59 -12.28 16.68 3.04
CA LYS A 59 -12.42 17.48 4.28
C LYS A 59 -11.13 17.43 5.09
N PRO A 60 -10.03 17.99 4.56
CA PRO A 60 -8.72 17.86 5.18
C PRO A 60 -8.69 18.48 6.60
N ASP A 61 -9.40 19.58 6.83
CA ASP A 61 -9.39 20.30 8.12
C ASP A 61 -10.34 19.76 9.19
N ASP A 62 -11.09 18.70 8.89
CA ASP A 62 -12.02 18.14 9.87
C ASP A 62 -11.25 17.46 11.03
N PRO A 63 -11.45 17.91 12.29
CA PRO A 63 -10.70 17.44 13.45
C PRO A 63 -10.86 15.95 13.71
N VAL A 64 -11.95 15.32 13.23
CA VAL A 64 -12.17 13.88 13.33
C VAL A 64 -11.09 13.11 12.55
N TRP A 65 -10.61 13.63 11.40
CA TRP A 65 -9.54 12.97 10.64
C TRP A 65 -8.20 13.05 11.34
N LYS A 66 -7.89 14.20 11.94
CA LYS A 66 -6.71 14.34 12.80
C LYS A 66 -6.74 13.29 13.92
N GLN A 67 -7.84 13.23 14.67
CA GLN A 67 -7.98 12.29 15.78
C GLN A 67 -7.81 10.83 15.33
N ARG A 68 -8.40 10.45 14.20
CA ARG A 68 -8.27 9.10 13.63
C ARG A 68 -6.83 8.79 13.20
N ALA A 69 -6.18 9.71 12.51
CA ALA A 69 -4.79 9.56 12.08
C ALA A 69 -3.85 9.39 13.28
N THR A 70 -4.00 10.23 14.32
CA THR A 70 -3.18 10.13 15.53
C THR A 70 -3.49 8.87 16.35
N HIS A 71 -4.75 8.43 16.37
CA HIS A 71 -5.13 7.19 17.06
C HIS A 71 -4.47 5.96 16.40
N LEU A 72 -4.44 5.89 15.06
CA LEU A 72 -3.74 4.82 14.34
C LEU A 72 -2.23 4.83 14.60
N THR A 73 -1.62 6.02 14.72
CA THR A 73 -0.21 6.15 15.10
C THR A 73 0.03 5.58 16.50
N GLY A 74 -0.84 5.88 17.47
CA GLY A 74 -0.77 5.29 18.82
C GLY A 74 -0.91 3.77 18.80
N LEU A 75 -1.91 3.25 18.08
CA LEU A 75 -2.09 1.80 17.93
C LEU A 75 -0.86 1.12 17.30
N MET A 76 -0.27 1.74 16.27
CA MET A 76 0.95 1.23 15.65
C MET A 76 2.10 1.18 16.66
N GLY A 77 2.36 2.28 17.38
CA GLY A 77 3.47 2.38 18.32
C GLY A 77 3.32 1.52 19.57
N ASP A 78 2.11 1.46 20.13
CA ASP A 78 1.88 0.85 21.45
C ASP A 78 1.46 -0.62 21.36
N LEU A 79 0.77 -1.01 20.28
CA LEU A 79 0.10 -2.31 20.20
C LEU A 79 0.51 -3.15 18.99
N TRP A 80 0.51 -2.63 17.77
CA TRP A 80 0.65 -3.45 16.57
C TRP A 80 2.09 -3.82 16.23
N THR A 81 3.03 -2.98 16.64
CA THR A 81 4.46 -3.18 16.37
C THR A 81 5.23 -3.57 17.63
N GLY A 82 6.49 -3.95 17.43
CA GLY A 82 7.48 -4.17 18.48
C GLY A 82 8.89 -4.17 17.87
N HIS A 83 9.92 -4.14 18.70
CA HIS A 83 11.28 -4.32 18.22
C HIS A 83 11.56 -5.80 18.00
N ASN A 84 11.93 -6.15 16.76
CA ASN A 84 12.29 -7.50 16.37
C ASN A 84 13.68 -7.89 16.94
N GLN A 85 14.13 -9.11 16.70
CA GLN A 85 15.44 -9.60 17.16
C GLN A 85 16.61 -8.85 16.52
N ARG A 86 16.39 -8.23 15.35
CA ARG A 86 17.33 -7.33 14.67
C ARG A 86 17.24 -5.88 15.17
N ARG A 87 16.46 -5.63 16.23
CA ARG A 87 16.24 -4.33 16.89
C ARG A 87 15.47 -3.30 16.06
N PHE A 88 14.90 -3.67 14.92
CA PHE A 88 14.04 -2.78 14.14
C PHE A 88 12.59 -2.84 14.62
N LEU A 89 11.89 -1.72 14.55
CA LEU A 89 10.45 -1.68 14.75
C LEU A 89 9.73 -2.37 13.58
N GLN A 90 8.88 -3.35 13.88
CA GLN A 90 8.22 -4.20 12.89
C GLN A 90 6.79 -4.54 13.35
N PHE A 91 5.84 -4.68 12.41
CA PHE A 91 4.52 -5.25 12.74
C PHE A 91 4.66 -6.69 13.22
N LYS A 92 3.91 -7.03 14.28
CA LYS A 92 3.97 -8.34 14.92
C LYS A 92 3.13 -9.39 14.20
N SER A 93 2.13 -8.98 13.43
CA SER A 93 1.16 -9.90 12.81
C SER A 93 0.42 -9.27 11.64
N ILE A 94 0.00 -10.11 10.70
CA ILE A 94 -0.92 -9.73 9.61
C ILE A 94 -2.40 -9.69 10.05
N TYR A 95 -2.69 -10.09 11.31
CA TYR A 95 -4.01 -10.01 11.94
C TYR A 95 -3.92 -9.23 13.26
N PHE A 96 -4.63 -8.10 13.32
CA PHE A 96 -4.70 -7.26 14.51
C PHE A 96 -6.03 -6.48 14.54
N SER A 97 -6.40 -6.02 15.74
CA SER A 97 -7.48 -5.06 15.96
C SER A 97 -7.01 -3.94 16.87
N VAL A 98 -7.95 -3.09 17.26
CA VAL A 98 -7.70 -1.89 18.08
C VAL A 98 -7.27 -2.20 19.52
N ASP A 99 -7.39 -3.46 19.93
CA ASP A 99 -7.18 -3.95 21.29
C ASP A 99 -6.40 -5.27 21.37
N ARG A 100 -6.06 -5.90 20.24
CA ARG A 100 -5.27 -7.14 20.24
C ARG A 100 -4.43 -7.32 18.97
N VAL A 101 -3.41 -8.16 19.09
CA VAL A 101 -2.61 -8.68 17.99
C VAL A 101 -2.65 -10.20 18.08
N ASP A 102 -2.81 -10.88 16.96
CA ASP A 102 -2.69 -12.32 16.90
C ASP A 102 -1.21 -12.71 16.93
N ASP A 103 -0.78 -13.38 18.01
CA ASP A 103 0.60 -13.78 18.27
C ASP A 103 0.95 -15.17 17.74
N THR A 104 0.05 -15.82 16.99
CA THR A 104 0.35 -17.13 16.41
C THR A 104 1.50 -17.03 15.39
N PRO A 105 2.52 -17.90 15.46
CA PRO A 105 3.67 -17.84 14.54
C PRO A 105 3.27 -17.88 13.05
N ALA A 106 2.18 -18.58 12.72
CA ALA A 106 1.69 -18.67 11.34
C ALA A 106 1.23 -17.31 10.75
N ARG A 107 0.94 -16.33 11.60
CA ARG A 107 0.48 -14.98 11.21
C ARG A 107 1.51 -13.90 11.51
N GLY A 108 2.63 -14.26 12.14
CA GLY A 108 3.70 -13.37 12.56
C GLY A 108 4.50 -12.81 11.39
N PHE A 109 3.92 -11.86 10.65
CA PHE A 109 4.61 -11.18 9.56
C PHE A 109 4.31 -9.68 9.56
N ASP A 110 5.28 -8.91 9.08
CA ASP A 110 5.10 -7.56 8.57
C ASP A 110 5.08 -7.64 7.03
N THR A 111 4.03 -7.10 6.40
CA THR A 111 3.85 -7.17 4.94
C THR A 111 3.72 -5.78 4.35
N VAL A 112 3.95 -5.66 3.05
CA VAL A 112 3.75 -4.41 2.30
C VAL A 112 2.33 -3.84 2.44
N TYR A 113 1.35 -4.65 2.84
CA TYR A 113 -0.02 -4.22 3.10
C TYR A 113 -0.19 -3.44 4.41
N HIS A 114 0.72 -3.51 5.38
CA HIS A 114 0.57 -2.72 6.61
C HIS A 114 0.60 -1.21 6.38
N THR A 115 1.16 -0.78 5.25
CA THR A 115 1.04 0.58 4.74
C THR A 115 -0.42 1.04 4.64
N THR A 116 -1.37 0.16 4.32
CA THR A 116 -2.80 0.52 4.22
C THR A 116 -3.44 0.73 5.59
N ALA A 117 -3.01 -0.01 6.60
CA ALA A 117 -3.51 0.12 7.96
C ALA A 117 -3.19 1.48 8.56
N ILE A 118 -2.03 2.04 8.19
CA ILE A 118 -1.54 3.34 8.67
C ILE A 118 -1.60 4.44 7.60
N GLN A 119 -2.21 4.17 6.44
CA GLN A 119 -2.30 5.15 5.35
C GLN A 119 -2.93 6.49 5.79
N PRO A 120 -3.99 6.52 6.62
CA PRO A 120 -4.51 7.80 7.10
C PRO A 120 -3.49 8.60 7.90
N SER A 121 -2.66 7.94 8.72
CA SER A 121 -1.54 8.57 9.43
C SER A 121 -0.48 9.10 8.48
N MET A 122 -0.12 8.33 7.44
CA MET A 122 0.85 8.75 6.42
C MET A 122 0.37 9.96 5.60
N LEU A 123 -0.92 10.00 5.24
CA LEU A 123 -1.51 11.15 4.55
C LEU A 123 -1.56 12.40 5.44
N TYR A 124 -1.88 12.22 6.72
CA TYR A 124 -1.83 13.32 7.68
C TYR A 124 -0.40 13.86 7.81
N TRP A 125 0.59 12.97 7.96
CA TRP A 125 2.00 13.33 8.02
C TRP A 125 2.45 14.08 6.77
N GLN A 126 2.12 13.59 5.57
CA GLN A 126 2.46 14.24 4.30
C GLN A 126 1.98 15.70 4.27
N ARG A 127 0.80 15.97 4.83
CA ARG A 127 0.19 17.29 4.79
C ARG A 127 0.71 18.23 5.89
N THR A 128 0.90 17.72 7.10
CA THR A 128 1.15 18.56 8.28
C THR A 128 2.59 18.55 8.75
N GLY A 129 3.39 17.58 8.29
CA GLY A 129 4.73 17.34 8.82
C GLY A 129 4.74 16.89 10.28
N ASP A 130 3.65 16.31 10.79
CA ASP A 130 3.53 15.90 12.19
C ASP A 130 4.76 15.08 12.66
N PRO A 131 5.52 15.57 13.66
CA PRO A 131 6.80 14.98 14.04
C PRO A 131 6.64 13.61 14.72
N ALA A 132 5.54 13.36 15.41
CA ALA A 132 5.32 12.09 16.10
C ALA A 132 5.05 10.97 15.09
N ILE A 133 4.20 11.24 14.08
CA ILE A 133 3.97 10.30 12.99
C ILE A 133 5.25 10.08 12.19
N GLY A 134 5.97 11.16 11.86
CA GLY A 134 7.22 11.08 11.12
C GLY A 134 8.29 10.25 11.84
N ALA A 135 8.44 10.41 13.15
CA ALA A 135 9.37 9.62 13.94
C ALA A 135 9.04 8.11 13.89
N LEU A 136 7.77 7.75 14.10
CA LEU A 136 7.33 6.35 14.07
C LEU A 136 7.48 5.74 12.67
N ALA A 137 7.10 6.47 11.62
CA ALA A 137 7.24 6.04 10.24
C ALA A 137 8.71 5.77 9.89
N ARG A 138 9.61 6.69 10.25
CA ARG A 138 11.05 6.57 10.01
C ARG A 138 11.65 5.37 10.71
N GLU A 139 11.23 5.10 11.95
CA GLU A 139 11.72 3.96 12.74
C GLU A 139 11.28 2.63 12.13
N TRP A 140 10.00 2.51 11.76
CA TRP A 140 9.47 1.33 11.10
C TRP A 140 10.12 1.08 9.73
N LEU A 141 10.27 2.10 8.89
CA LEU A 141 10.82 1.93 7.54
C LEU A 141 12.28 1.47 7.51
N LYS A 142 13.02 1.58 8.62
CA LYS A 142 14.39 1.01 8.71
C LYS A 142 14.41 -0.48 8.44
N VAL A 143 13.41 -1.24 8.90
CA VAL A 143 13.34 -2.69 8.68
C VAL A 143 13.20 -3.03 7.20
N TRP A 144 12.45 -2.23 6.46
CA TRP A 144 12.21 -2.41 5.03
C TRP A 144 13.42 -2.02 4.19
N VAL A 145 14.13 -0.96 4.59
CA VAL A 145 15.41 -0.57 3.97
C VAL A 145 16.47 -1.65 4.20
N ASP A 146 16.63 -2.15 5.43
CA ASP A 146 17.55 -3.25 5.75
C ASP A 146 17.23 -4.51 4.95
N ALA A 147 15.96 -4.93 4.95
CA ALA A 147 15.54 -6.13 4.26
C ALA A 147 15.69 -6.03 2.75
N ALA A 148 15.50 -4.85 2.15
CA ALA A 148 15.78 -4.64 0.74
C ALA A 148 17.27 -4.78 0.42
N ALA A 149 18.13 -4.14 1.22
CA ALA A 149 19.57 -4.05 0.97
C ALA A 149 20.28 -5.42 1.05
N ARG A 150 19.86 -6.30 1.94
CA ARG A 150 20.51 -7.60 2.17
C ARG A 150 19.94 -8.72 1.31
N ALA A 151 20.79 -9.69 0.96
CA ALA A 151 20.33 -11.00 0.50
C ALA A 151 19.83 -11.82 1.70
N ASP A 152 18.72 -12.53 1.54
CA ASP A 152 18.12 -13.34 2.62
C ASP A 152 17.15 -14.38 2.10
N ASN A 153 17.19 -15.60 2.63
CA ASN A 153 16.29 -16.71 2.26
C ASN A 153 16.18 -16.90 0.72
N GLY A 154 17.26 -16.66 -0.02
CA GLY A 154 17.31 -16.71 -1.49
C GLY A 154 16.83 -15.45 -2.21
N LYS A 155 16.34 -14.43 -1.50
CA LYS A 155 16.05 -13.11 -2.07
C LYS A 155 17.36 -12.41 -2.47
N PRO A 156 17.46 -11.89 -3.71
CA PRO A 156 18.59 -11.06 -4.10
C PRO A 156 18.69 -9.78 -3.26
N ALA A 157 19.92 -9.31 -3.03
CA ALA A 157 20.15 -7.97 -2.49
C ALA A 157 19.59 -6.91 -3.45
N GLY A 158 19.03 -5.84 -2.92
CA GLY A 158 18.43 -4.75 -3.72
C GLY A 158 16.99 -4.99 -4.18
N ILE A 159 16.39 -6.15 -3.88
CA ILE A 159 14.95 -6.41 -4.09
C ILE A 159 14.18 -6.22 -2.79
N LEU A 160 13.10 -5.45 -2.83
CA LEU A 160 12.18 -5.29 -1.70
C LEU A 160 11.32 -6.57 -1.54
N PRO A 161 11.30 -7.21 -0.36
CA PRO A 161 10.41 -8.35 -0.11
C PRO A 161 8.95 -7.92 0.06
N SER A 162 8.02 -8.88 0.01
CA SER A 162 6.60 -8.63 0.30
C SER A 162 6.21 -8.90 1.76
N ALA A 163 7.01 -9.72 2.47
CA ALA A 163 6.76 -10.16 3.84
C ALA A 163 8.07 -10.39 4.62
N LEU A 164 8.07 -9.93 5.87
CA LEU A 164 9.13 -10.11 6.86
C LEU A 164 8.56 -10.89 8.05
N HIS A 165 9.20 -11.97 8.44
CA HIS A 165 8.77 -12.80 9.55
C HIS A 165 9.06 -12.11 10.89
N TRP A 166 8.14 -12.29 11.83
CA TRP A 166 8.25 -11.81 13.20
C TRP A 166 8.46 -13.01 14.14
N PRO A 167 9.34 -12.94 15.15
CA PRO A 167 10.12 -11.77 15.57
C PRO A 167 11.54 -11.71 15.01
N ASP A 168 11.96 -12.62 14.12
CA ASP A 168 13.35 -12.68 13.67
C ASP A 168 13.73 -11.60 12.64
N GLY A 169 12.75 -11.03 11.93
CA GLY A 169 12.96 -10.05 10.87
C GLY A 169 13.49 -10.65 9.56
N ASN A 170 13.41 -11.97 9.39
CA ASN A 170 13.86 -12.66 8.19
C ASN A 170 12.87 -12.50 7.03
N VAL A 171 13.34 -12.64 5.79
CA VAL A 171 12.47 -12.57 4.61
C VAL A 171 11.70 -13.87 4.44
N GLY A 172 10.37 -13.78 4.38
CA GLY A 172 9.50 -14.94 4.19
C GLY A 172 9.67 -16.00 5.28
N ILE A 173 9.50 -17.28 4.92
CA ILE A 173 9.66 -18.41 5.85
C ILE A 173 10.92 -19.20 5.46
N PRO A 174 11.86 -19.47 6.39
CA PRO A 174 13.02 -20.29 6.11
C PRO A 174 12.63 -21.64 5.49
N GLY A 175 13.34 -22.04 4.42
CA GLY A 175 13.08 -23.29 3.71
C GLY A 175 11.87 -23.26 2.76
N LYS A 176 11.18 -22.13 2.63
CA LYS A 176 10.20 -21.87 1.58
C LYS A 176 10.72 -20.82 0.60
N PRO A 177 10.23 -20.81 -0.65
CA PRO A 177 10.52 -19.73 -1.58
C PRO A 177 10.18 -18.37 -0.98
N TRP A 178 11.15 -17.44 -0.94
CA TRP A 178 10.96 -16.13 -0.31
C TRP A 178 9.84 -15.30 -0.97
N TRP A 179 9.59 -15.53 -2.25
CA TRP A 179 8.54 -14.86 -3.02
C TRP A 179 7.14 -15.46 -2.78
N GLN A 180 7.05 -16.62 -2.13
CA GLN A 180 5.77 -17.30 -1.87
C GLN A 180 5.72 -17.94 -0.47
N PRO A 181 5.80 -17.14 0.61
CA PRO A 181 5.71 -17.67 1.98
C PRO A 181 4.32 -18.23 2.32
N PHE A 182 3.25 -17.78 1.64
CA PHE A 182 1.87 -18.18 1.91
C PHE A 182 1.32 -19.13 0.83
N PRO A 183 0.43 -20.06 1.20
CA PRO A 183 -0.29 -20.88 0.22
C PRO A 183 -1.05 -20.02 -0.80
N LEU A 184 -1.10 -20.46 -2.05
CA LEU A 184 -1.89 -19.80 -3.10
C LEU A 184 -3.39 -19.95 -2.89
N ALA A 185 -3.81 -21.01 -2.19
CA ALA A 185 -5.18 -21.20 -1.78
C ALA A 185 -5.47 -20.41 -0.51
N GLY A 186 -6.25 -19.34 -0.63
CA GLY A 186 -6.77 -18.57 0.50
C GLY A 186 -6.43 -17.08 0.46
N ASN A 187 -6.84 -16.38 1.52
CA ASN A 187 -6.72 -14.93 1.58
C ASN A 187 -5.25 -14.49 1.70
N ASP A 188 -4.37 -15.24 2.36
CA ASP A 188 -3.01 -14.76 2.61
C ASP A 188 -2.11 -14.79 1.36
N ALA A 189 -2.57 -15.40 0.26
CA ALA A 189 -1.88 -15.44 -1.03
C ALA A 189 -1.52 -14.04 -1.59
N ALA A 190 -2.28 -13.01 -1.20
CA ALA A 190 -2.01 -11.64 -1.65
C ALA A 190 -0.73 -11.04 -1.05
N TYR A 191 -0.20 -11.62 0.03
CA TYR A 191 1.06 -11.21 0.64
C TYR A 191 2.28 -11.86 -0.03
N ASN A 192 2.09 -12.77 -1.00
CA ASN A 192 3.16 -13.28 -1.83
C ASN A 192 3.68 -12.19 -2.78
N TRP A 193 4.96 -12.27 -3.12
CA TRP A 193 5.65 -11.31 -3.99
C TRP A 193 5.23 -11.55 -5.47
N PRO A 194 5.03 -10.50 -6.29
CA PRO A 194 5.30 -9.08 -6.04
C PRO A 194 4.19 -8.33 -5.28
N GLY A 195 3.10 -8.99 -4.90
CA GLY A 195 2.06 -8.43 -4.04
C GLY A 195 1.62 -7.01 -4.41
N GLU A 196 1.48 -6.13 -3.41
CA GLU A 196 1.22 -4.69 -3.58
C GLU A 196 2.48 -3.85 -3.26
N LEU A 197 3.63 -4.21 -3.85
CA LEU A 197 4.89 -3.48 -3.65
C LEU A 197 4.75 -1.96 -3.82
N ARG A 198 3.85 -1.51 -4.70
CA ARG A 198 3.55 -0.08 -4.93
C ARG A 198 3.19 0.69 -3.66
N LEU A 199 2.60 0.02 -2.68
CA LEU A 199 2.22 0.65 -1.42
C LEU A 199 3.46 0.95 -0.57
N MET A 200 4.39 0.00 -0.50
CA MET A 200 5.63 0.17 0.24
C MET A 200 6.60 1.11 -0.49
N THR A 201 6.77 0.96 -1.80
CA THR A 201 7.61 1.89 -2.59
C THR A 201 7.06 3.31 -2.57
N GLY A 202 5.73 3.48 -2.60
CA GLY A 202 5.08 4.78 -2.38
C GLY A 202 5.32 5.35 -0.98
N THR A 203 5.32 4.51 0.06
CA THR A 203 5.58 4.93 1.44
C THR A 203 7.05 5.31 1.66
N LEU A 204 7.98 4.56 1.06
CA LEU A 204 9.41 4.89 1.05
C LEU A 204 9.68 6.22 0.32
N LEU A 205 9.06 6.43 -0.84
CA LEU A 205 9.16 7.70 -1.57
C LEU A 205 8.58 8.86 -0.76
N LEU A 206 7.45 8.66 -0.06
CA LEU A 206 6.91 9.66 0.85
C LEU A 206 7.93 10.00 1.96
N ALA A 207 8.52 8.99 2.60
CA ALA A 207 9.51 9.21 3.65
C ALA A 207 10.73 10.00 3.16
N TRP A 208 11.24 9.68 1.96
CA TRP A 208 12.28 10.50 1.32
C TRP A 208 11.81 11.94 1.10
N HIS A 209 10.62 12.15 0.51
CA HIS A 209 10.09 13.48 0.25
C HIS A 209 9.95 14.32 1.52
N MET A 210 9.51 13.71 2.62
CA MET A 210 9.29 14.39 3.90
C MET A 210 10.58 14.67 4.69
N THR A 211 11.65 13.90 4.46
CA THR A 211 12.86 13.93 5.31
C THR A 211 14.13 14.33 4.57
N GLY A 212 14.17 14.20 3.26
CA GLY A 212 15.39 14.32 2.45
C GLY A 212 16.40 13.19 2.65
N GLU A 213 16.08 12.14 3.41
CA GLU A 213 17.02 11.06 3.71
C GLU A 213 17.08 10.03 2.58
N ASP A 214 18.21 9.98 1.86
CA ASP A 214 18.42 9.14 0.68
C ASP A 214 18.26 7.64 0.92
N ARG A 215 18.46 7.16 2.15
CA ARG A 215 18.27 5.74 2.50
C ARG A 215 16.88 5.21 2.15
N TYR A 216 15.86 6.07 2.09
CA TYR A 216 14.50 5.68 1.71
C TYR A 216 14.33 5.53 0.19
N LEU A 217 15.20 6.15 -0.62
CA LEU A 217 15.24 5.91 -2.06
C LEU A 217 16.05 4.68 -2.45
N GLU A 218 17.01 4.26 -1.62
CA GLU A 218 17.91 3.14 -1.97
C GLU A 218 17.17 1.87 -2.43
N PRO A 219 16.09 1.40 -1.78
CA PRO A 219 15.33 0.25 -2.29
C PRO A 219 14.71 0.47 -3.68
N ILE A 220 14.30 1.70 -3.99
CA ILE A 220 13.70 2.06 -5.29
C ILE A 220 14.81 2.12 -6.35
N ARG A 221 15.95 2.74 -6.02
CA ARG A 221 17.13 2.85 -6.90
C ARG A 221 17.70 1.48 -7.24
N SER A 222 17.84 0.59 -6.24
CA SER A 222 18.38 -0.76 -6.45
C SER A 222 17.49 -1.59 -7.36
N MET A 223 16.17 -1.57 -7.16
CA MET A 223 15.23 -2.27 -8.05
C MET A 223 15.25 -1.68 -9.46
N ALA A 224 15.35 -0.35 -9.61
CA ALA A 224 15.45 0.28 -10.93
C ALA A 224 16.76 -0.09 -11.67
N ALA A 225 17.87 -0.20 -10.94
CA ALA A 225 19.15 -0.64 -11.49
C ALA A 225 19.05 -2.10 -11.98
N ILE A 226 18.44 -2.97 -11.18
CA ILE A 226 18.17 -4.37 -11.55
C ILE A 226 17.28 -4.46 -12.80
N CYS A 227 16.16 -3.73 -12.85
CA CYS A 227 15.30 -3.68 -14.02
C CYS A 227 16.03 -3.19 -15.27
N THR A 228 16.94 -2.22 -15.12
CA THR A 228 17.74 -1.71 -16.23
C THR A 228 18.74 -2.74 -16.73
N ALA A 229 19.45 -3.41 -15.81
CA ALA A 229 20.49 -4.39 -16.14
C ALA A 229 19.93 -5.69 -16.73
N ALA A 230 18.73 -6.11 -16.32
CA ALA A 230 18.11 -7.36 -16.74
C ALA A 230 17.08 -7.21 -17.86
N ARG A 231 16.98 -6.02 -18.49
CA ARG A 231 15.99 -5.69 -19.54
C ARG A 231 15.89 -6.73 -20.65
N ASP A 232 17.02 -7.30 -21.07
CA ASP A 232 17.10 -8.27 -22.17
C ASP A 232 17.25 -9.73 -21.71
N LYS A 233 17.23 -9.98 -20.39
CA LYS A 233 17.53 -11.29 -19.77
C LYS A 233 16.33 -11.90 -19.03
N ALA A 234 15.15 -11.30 -19.17
CA ALA A 234 13.96 -11.64 -18.41
C ALA A 234 13.32 -12.99 -18.80
N GLN A 235 13.51 -13.45 -20.04
CA GLN A 235 12.82 -14.63 -20.54
C GLN A 235 13.43 -15.93 -20.00
N GLY A 236 12.61 -16.75 -19.35
CA GLY A 236 13.05 -18.05 -18.80
C GLY A 236 13.88 -17.95 -17.50
N ALA A 237 13.94 -16.77 -16.88
CA ALA A 237 14.64 -16.59 -15.62
C ALA A 237 14.04 -17.43 -14.49
N GLU A 238 14.90 -17.99 -13.63
CA GLU A 238 14.50 -18.80 -12.48
C GLU A 238 13.69 -17.96 -11.48
N ALA A 239 12.58 -18.51 -10.97
CA ALA A 239 11.73 -17.83 -10.01
C ALA A 239 12.52 -17.40 -8.76
N GLY A 240 12.30 -16.17 -8.31
CA GLY A 240 13.04 -15.58 -7.19
C GLY A 240 14.43 -15.05 -7.51
N SER A 241 14.97 -15.30 -8.70
CA SER A 241 16.25 -14.71 -9.14
C SER A 241 16.10 -13.22 -9.44
N GLU A 242 17.23 -12.51 -9.55
CA GLU A 242 17.26 -11.08 -9.90
C GLU A 242 16.63 -10.81 -11.28
N ALA A 243 16.94 -11.62 -12.28
CA ALA A 243 16.38 -11.48 -13.64
C ALA A 243 14.87 -11.74 -13.67
N TRP A 244 14.39 -12.69 -12.86
CA TRP A 244 12.95 -12.91 -12.69
C TRP A 244 12.28 -11.75 -11.97
N CYS A 245 12.92 -11.19 -10.94
CA CYS A 245 12.40 -10.01 -10.26
C CYS A 245 12.26 -8.82 -11.21
N ALA A 246 13.29 -8.55 -12.01
CA ALA A 246 13.25 -7.51 -13.04
C ALA A 246 12.09 -7.70 -14.01
N ALA A 247 11.85 -8.93 -14.47
CA ALA A 247 10.74 -9.28 -15.34
C ALA A 247 9.39 -8.97 -14.68
N GLN A 248 9.19 -9.40 -13.44
CA GLN A 248 7.92 -9.19 -12.71
C GLN A 248 7.67 -7.70 -12.40
N LEU A 249 8.72 -6.92 -12.18
CA LEU A 249 8.62 -5.48 -11.91
C LEU A 249 8.34 -4.64 -13.17
N ALA A 250 8.69 -5.15 -14.36
CA ALA A 250 8.53 -4.46 -15.65
C ALA A 250 7.25 -4.84 -16.42
N VAL A 251 6.54 -5.88 -15.99
CA VAL A 251 5.28 -6.31 -16.63
C VAL A 251 4.12 -5.47 -16.06
N PRO A 252 3.32 -4.80 -16.92
CA PRO A 252 2.04 -4.26 -16.51
C PRO A 252 1.20 -5.42 -15.97
N ASN A 253 0.90 -5.43 -14.67
CA ASN A 253 0.33 -6.57 -13.95
C ASN A 253 -0.97 -7.07 -14.60
N HIS A 254 -0.85 -8.05 -15.52
CA HIS A 254 -1.97 -8.75 -16.12
C HIS A 254 -2.06 -10.16 -15.52
N ARG A 255 -3.15 -10.39 -14.78
CA ARG A 255 -3.61 -11.63 -14.10
C ARG A 255 -3.08 -11.75 -12.66
N SER A 256 -3.94 -11.57 -11.67
CA SER A 256 -5.03 -12.51 -11.35
C SER A 256 -6.41 -11.85 -11.27
N ALA A 257 -7.39 -12.46 -11.96
CA ALA A 257 -8.83 -12.13 -11.96
C ALA A 257 -9.24 -10.71 -12.43
N GLY A 258 -9.38 -10.54 -13.75
CA GLY A 258 -10.40 -9.65 -14.33
C GLY A 258 -10.14 -8.13 -14.36
N TRP A 259 -9.05 -7.62 -13.79
CA TRP A 259 -8.77 -6.17 -13.77
C TRP A 259 -7.40 -5.85 -14.36
N PRO A 260 -7.30 -5.04 -15.43
CA PRO A 260 -6.04 -4.48 -15.88
C PRO A 260 -5.58 -3.43 -14.87
N ARG A 261 -4.49 -3.68 -14.15
CA ARG A 261 -3.80 -2.62 -13.41
C ARG A 261 -2.64 -2.14 -14.27
N ALA A 262 -2.82 -0.99 -14.90
CA ALA A 262 -1.77 -0.31 -15.64
C ALA A 262 -0.63 0.06 -14.68
N GLY A 263 0.60 -0.33 -15.01
CA GLY A 263 1.84 0.01 -14.32
C GLY A 263 2.44 -1.12 -13.47
N GLY A 264 3.66 -1.55 -13.80
CA GLY A 264 4.52 -2.31 -12.88
C GLY A 264 4.66 -1.57 -11.54
N SER A 265 4.75 -2.31 -10.43
CA SER A 265 4.73 -1.73 -9.07
C SER A 265 5.82 -0.67 -8.81
N LEU A 266 6.88 -0.67 -9.61
CA LEU A 266 8.01 0.26 -9.51
C LEU A 266 7.79 1.54 -10.33
N SER A 267 7.21 1.44 -11.53
CA SER A 267 7.15 2.57 -12.47
C SER A 267 6.23 3.70 -12.02
N ASP A 268 5.13 3.37 -11.32
CA ASP A 268 4.28 4.35 -10.64
C ASP A 268 5.08 5.20 -9.64
N THR A 269 6.00 4.56 -8.91
CA THR A 269 6.86 5.24 -7.94
C THR A 269 7.93 6.06 -8.62
N LEU A 270 8.57 5.52 -9.67
CA LEU A 270 9.55 6.24 -10.48
C LEU A 270 8.94 7.47 -11.18
N GLY A 271 7.70 7.38 -11.66
CA GLY A 271 6.98 8.51 -12.24
C GLY A 271 6.73 9.63 -11.22
N LYS A 272 6.31 9.28 -9.99
CA LYS A 272 6.17 10.25 -8.90
C LYS A 272 7.51 10.87 -8.52
N TYR A 273 8.56 10.06 -8.38
CA TYR A 273 9.91 10.54 -8.11
C TYR A 273 10.35 11.54 -9.18
N ARG A 274 10.22 11.19 -10.46
CA ARG A 274 10.52 12.04 -11.61
C ARG A 274 9.83 13.41 -11.55
N PHE A 275 8.57 13.47 -11.09
CA PHE A 275 7.85 14.74 -10.94
C PHE A 275 8.24 15.54 -9.70
N LEU A 276 8.66 14.87 -8.62
CA LEU A 276 9.12 15.52 -7.39
C LEU A 276 10.54 16.09 -7.52
N SER A 277 11.45 15.37 -8.18
CA SER A 277 12.88 15.71 -8.26
C SER A 277 13.30 16.38 -9.58
N ASN A 278 12.46 16.27 -10.61
CA ASN A 278 12.81 16.56 -12.00
C ASN A 278 13.95 15.68 -12.59
N ASP A 279 14.32 14.59 -11.92
CA ASP A 279 15.42 13.71 -12.34
C ASP A 279 15.01 12.73 -13.43
N LYS A 280 15.65 12.83 -14.59
CA LYS A 280 15.35 12.09 -15.83
C LYS A 280 16.03 10.72 -15.94
N GLN A 281 16.84 10.31 -14.96
CA GLN A 281 17.66 9.09 -15.09
C GLN A 281 16.85 7.82 -15.35
N TYR A 282 15.56 7.80 -14.98
CA TYR A 282 14.66 6.66 -15.18
C TYR A 282 13.68 6.82 -16.35
N ASP A 283 13.78 7.88 -17.16
CA ASP A 283 12.84 8.14 -18.25
C ASP A 283 12.75 6.95 -19.23
N LYS A 284 13.85 6.23 -19.48
CA LYS A 284 13.88 5.03 -20.33
C LYS A 284 13.08 3.84 -19.77
N LEU A 285 12.95 3.74 -18.45
CA LEU A 285 12.07 2.75 -17.80
C LEU A 285 10.61 3.22 -17.84
N LEU A 286 10.38 4.53 -17.73
CA LEU A 286 9.06 5.14 -17.79
C LEU A 286 8.45 5.16 -19.20
N GLU A 287 9.26 5.11 -20.25
CA GLU A 287 8.75 5.02 -21.62
C GLU A 287 8.01 3.70 -21.90
N THR A 288 8.44 2.61 -21.25
CA THR A 288 7.95 1.26 -21.54
C THR A 288 6.75 0.86 -20.70
N ASP A 289 6.71 1.24 -19.43
CA ASP A 289 5.78 0.65 -18.47
C ASP A 289 5.23 1.70 -17.50
N THR A 290 4.40 2.65 -17.94
CA THR A 290 3.70 3.57 -17.02
C THR A 290 2.25 3.78 -17.40
N THR A 291 1.51 4.33 -16.44
CA THR A 291 0.16 4.87 -16.65
C THR A 291 0.15 5.97 -17.73
N GLY A 292 -0.99 6.12 -18.38
CA GLY A 292 -1.28 7.15 -19.36
C GLY A 292 -1.12 8.56 -18.80
N TYR A 293 -1.41 8.78 -17.51
CA TYR A 293 -1.14 10.07 -16.86
C TYR A 293 0.36 10.41 -16.83
N VAL A 294 1.21 9.45 -16.47
CA VAL A 294 2.67 9.67 -16.48
C VAL A 294 3.16 9.89 -17.92
N LYS A 295 2.69 9.09 -18.89
CA LYS A 295 3.04 9.27 -20.32
C LYS A 295 2.62 10.64 -20.84
N TYR A 296 1.41 11.09 -20.53
CA TYR A 296 0.91 12.42 -20.86
C TYR A 296 1.80 13.51 -20.26
N ARG A 297 2.15 13.41 -18.97
CA ARG A 297 3.01 14.39 -18.31
C ARG A 297 4.44 14.41 -18.86
N LEU A 298 4.94 13.29 -19.40
CA LEU A 298 6.27 13.21 -20.00
C LEU A 298 6.31 13.70 -21.46
N LYS A 299 5.29 13.36 -22.26
CA LYS A 299 5.29 13.58 -23.72
C LYS A 299 4.32 14.67 -24.21
N GLY A 300 3.40 15.12 -23.36
CA GLY A 300 2.35 16.07 -23.71
C GLY A 300 1.24 15.49 -24.58
N ASP A 301 1.19 14.16 -24.78
CA ASP A 301 0.19 13.49 -25.62
C ASP A 301 -1.10 13.21 -24.83
N PRO A 302 -2.19 13.96 -25.04
CA PRO A 302 -3.43 13.80 -24.29
C PRO A 302 -4.16 12.50 -24.62
N THR A 303 -3.95 11.91 -25.80
CA THR A 303 -4.65 10.70 -26.24
C THR A 303 -4.37 9.52 -25.31
N VAL A 304 -3.15 9.44 -24.77
CA VAL A 304 -2.78 8.36 -23.83
C VAL A 304 -3.51 8.51 -22.49
N LEU A 305 -3.70 9.74 -22.01
CA LEU A 305 -4.47 10.01 -20.79
C LEU A 305 -5.96 9.75 -21.01
N GLU A 306 -6.51 10.21 -22.12
CA GLU A 306 -7.92 10.00 -22.48
C GLU A 306 -8.27 8.52 -22.55
N ASN A 307 -7.42 7.71 -23.19
CA ASN A 307 -7.61 6.26 -23.28
C ASN A 307 -7.65 5.59 -21.90
N ASP A 308 -6.71 5.94 -21.01
CA ASP A 308 -6.69 5.43 -19.63
C ASP A 308 -7.93 5.87 -18.84
N LEU A 309 -8.38 7.11 -19.00
CA LEU A 309 -9.58 7.63 -18.33
C LEU A 309 -10.84 6.95 -18.86
N LEU A 310 -10.95 6.71 -20.17
CA LEU A 310 -12.06 5.98 -20.78
C LEU A 310 -12.10 4.53 -20.31
N GLN A 311 -10.95 3.86 -20.24
CA GLN A 311 -10.85 2.51 -19.73
C GLN A 311 -11.29 2.43 -18.26
N ASN A 312 -10.87 3.39 -17.43
CA ASN A 312 -11.32 3.49 -16.04
C ASN A 312 -12.83 3.78 -15.97
N ALA A 313 -13.34 4.70 -16.78
CA ALA A 313 -14.78 5.00 -16.82
C ALA A 313 -15.61 3.78 -17.21
N GLU A 314 -15.14 2.99 -18.18
CA GLU A 314 -15.77 1.72 -18.58
C GLU A 314 -15.71 0.68 -17.46
N ALA A 315 -14.59 0.57 -16.75
CA ALA A 315 -14.46 -0.30 -15.57
C ALA A 315 -15.44 0.08 -14.44
N PHE A 316 -15.75 1.37 -14.29
CA PHE A 316 -16.74 1.87 -13.33
C PHE A 316 -18.17 1.90 -13.87
N ARG A 317 -18.39 1.60 -15.16
CA ARG A 317 -19.75 1.48 -15.71
C ARG A 317 -20.39 0.22 -15.15
N SER A 318 -21.18 0.44 -14.12
CA SER A 318 -22.03 -0.56 -13.54
C SER A 318 -23.48 -0.29 -13.95
N ASN A 319 -24.12 -1.28 -14.57
CA ASN A 319 -25.52 -1.20 -15.02
C ASN A 319 -26.51 -1.79 -14.02
N TRP A 320 -26.06 -2.16 -12.82
CA TRP A 320 -26.94 -2.57 -11.72
C TRP A 320 -27.00 -1.50 -10.63
N GLN A 321 -28.11 -1.47 -9.91
CA GLN A 321 -28.23 -0.66 -8.71
C GLN A 321 -27.33 -1.27 -7.63
N ALA A 322 -26.19 -0.64 -7.35
CA ALA A 322 -25.37 -1.03 -6.21
C ALA A 322 -26.18 -0.76 -4.93
N TYR A 323 -26.43 -1.80 -4.12
CA TYR A 323 -27.04 -1.68 -2.80
C TYR A 323 -26.22 -0.71 -1.95
N THR A 324 -26.65 0.55 -1.89
CA THR A 324 -26.06 1.60 -1.05
C THR A 324 -27.04 2.04 0.04
N SER A 325 -28.03 1.19 0.35
CA SER A 325 -29.07 1.49 1.34
C SER A 325 -28.81 0.94 2.74
N GLU A 326 -27.74 0.15 2.96
CA GLU A 326 -27.46 -0.44 4.28
C GLU A 326 -25.95 -0.61 4.54
N MET A 327 -25.35 0.32 5.28
CA MET A 327 -24.69 -0.09 6.52
C MET A 327 -25.76 0.08 7.60
N ARG A 328 -26.65 -0.91 7.77
CA ARG A 328 -27.62 -0.94 8.89
C ARG A 328 -26.99 -1.58 10.12
#